data_AF-A0A5N5JKY7-F1
#
_entry.id   AF-A0A5N5JKY7-F1
#
_cell.length_a   1.000
_cell.length_b   1.000
_cell.length_c   1.000
_cell.angle_alpha   90.00
_cell.angle_beta   90.00
_cell.angle_gamma   90.00
#
_symmetry.space_group_name_H-M   'P 1'
#
loop_
_entity.id
_entity.type
_entity.pdbx_description
1 polymer ?
#
loop_
_entity_poly.entity_id
_entity_poly.type
_entity_poly.pdbx_seq_one_letter_code
_entity_poly.pdbx_strand_id
1 'polypeptide(L)'
;MKTKGHMVLPVFHQLDPSQVQNLTGSYGEALSRHERDCASEEVERWRHALKEIANLKGWDSSVIKDETRLIKEIVSDIQKKLHHALSPSIDAERLVGMQSRVKHIESLLSFGSTGVLIVGIWGMGGIAR
;
A
#
# COMPACT_ATOMS: atom_id res chain seq x y z
N MET A 1 7.93 12.68 12.06
CA MET A 1 8.43 11.57 11.24
C MET A 1 9.53 12.04 10.30
N LYS A 2 10.74 11.48 10.38
CA LYS A 2 11.78 11.68 9.36
C LYS A 2 11.51 10.72 8.21
N THR A 3 10.98 11.19 7.08
CA THR A 3 10.72 10.33 5.91
C THR A 3 11.75 10.59 4.83
N LYS A 4 12.53 9.55 4.50
CA LYS A 4 13.24 9.42 3.22
C LYS A 4 12.28 9.06 2.07
N GLY A 5 11.03 9.56 2.09
CA GLY A 5 10.00 9.24 1.09
C GLY A 5 9.43 7.81 1.10
N HIS A 6 9.67 7.00 2.14
CA HIS A 6 9.17 5.62 2.21
C HIS A 6 7.78 5.56 2.86
N MET A 7 6.90 4.73 2.30
CA MET A 7 5.58 4.42 2.86
C MET A 7 5.66 3.16 3.74
N VAL A 8 5.10 3.23 4.95
CA VAL A 8 5.05 2.12 5.91
C VAL A 8 3.59 1.78 6.20
N LEU A 9 3.24 0.49 6.14
CA LEU A 9 1.88 -0.02 6.30
C LEU A 9 1.89 -1.19 7.29
N PRO A 10 1.50 -0.98 8.56
CA PRO A 10 1.55 -2.05 9.56
C PRO A 10 0.42 -3.08 9.41
N VAL A 11 0.75 -4.34 9.72
CA VAL A 11 -0.21 -5.45 9.82
C VAL A 11 0.00 -6.11 11.19
N PHE A 12 -1.02 -6.07 12.02
CA PHE A 12 -1.07 -6.70 13.34
C PHE A 12 -1.74 -8.06 13.20
N HIS A 13 -0.95 -9.13 13.28
CA HIS A 13 -1.42 -10.49 13.05
C HIS A 13 -1.54 -11.25 14.37
N GLN A 14 -2.75 -11.66 14.72
CA GLN A 14 -3.10 -12.45 15.91
C GLN A 14 -2.57 -11.83 17.21
N LEU A 15 -2.49 -10.51 17.27
CA LEU A 15 -2.05 -9.76 18.44
C LEU A 15 -2.83 -8.46 18.56
N ASP A 16 -3.01 -7.99 19.80
CA ASP A 16 -3.65 -6.72 20.08
C ASP A 16 -2.64 -5.56 19.83
N PRO A 17 -2.92 -4.64 18.89
CA PRO A 17 -2.06 -3.48 18.63
C PRO A 17 -1.77 -2.65 19.88
N SER A 18 -2.65 -2.67 20.90
CA SER A 18 -2.46 -1.97 22.16
C SER A 18 -1.22 -2.45 22.94
N GLN A 19 -0.83 -3.72 22.78
CA GLN A 19 0.39 -4.26 23.40
C GLN A 19 1.65 -3.67 22.78
N VAL A 20 1.63 -3.42 21.47
CA VAL A 20 2.73 -2.75 20.76
C VAL A 20 2.76 -1.26 21.11
N GLN A 21 1.59 -0.62 21.19
CA GLN A 21 1.48 0.81 21.52
C GLN A 21 1.96 1.13 22.94
N ASN A 22 1.50 0.34 23.91
CA ASN A 22 1.81 0.54 25.32
C ASN A 22 3.09 -0.18 25.75
N LEU A 23 3.70 -0.97 24.85
CA LEU A 23 4.87 -1.81 25.13
C LEU A 23 4.63 -2.72 26.34
N THR A 24 3.47 -3.38 26.35
CA THR A 24 3.03 -4.30 27.41
C THR A 24 3.03 -5.75 26.91
N GLY A 25 2.78 -6.69 27.81
CA GLY A 25 2.80 -8.12 27.48
C GLY A 25 4.17 -8.57 26.95
N SER A 26 4.15 -9.43 25.93
CA SER A 26 5.37 -10.03 25.36
C SER A 26 6.35 -9.00 24.81
N TYR A 27 5.87 -7.87 24.28
CA TYR A 27 6.73 -6.79 23.75
C TYR A 27 7.48 -6.05 24.87
N GLY A 28 6.78 -5.76 25.98
CA GLY A 28 7.40 -5.16 27.16
C GLY A 28 8.47 -6.09 27.76
N GLU A 29 8.14 -7.36 27.95
CA GLU A 29 9.07 -8.37 28.48
C GLU A 29 10.30 -8.57 27.57
N ALA A 30 10.09 -8.62 26.25
CA ALA A 30 11.20 -8.73 25.29
C ALA A 30 12.12 -7.52 25.37
N LEU A 31 11.57 -6.30 25.41
CA LEU A 31 12.37 -5.09 25.54
C LEU A 31 13.16 -5.05 26.85
N SER A 32 12.53 -5.39 27.99
CA SER A 32 13.22 -5.46 29.28
C SER A 32 14.32 -6.53 29.32
N ARG A 33 14.18 -7.63 28.58
CA ARG A 33 15.28 -8.59 28.41
C ARG A 33 16.42 -7.96 27.61
N HIS A 34 16.11 -7.28 26.51
CA HIS A 34 17.12 -6.62 25.67
C HIS A 34 17.83 -5.45 26.37
N GLU A 35 17.22 -4.80 27.35
CA GLU A 35 17.91 -3.77 28.18
C GLU A 35 19.11 -4.32 28.95
N ARG A 36 19.18 -5.64 29.18
CA ARG A 36 20.32 -6.29 29.85
C ARG A 36 21.47 -6.60 28.90
N ASP A 37 21.16 -6.81 27.62
CA ASP A 37 22.09 -7.36 26.63
C ASP A 37 22.50 -6.34 25.56
N CYS A 38 21.74 -5.25 25.40
CA CYS A 38 21.93 -4.23 24.37
C CYS A 38 22.20 -2.85 24.97
N ALA A 39 22.73 -1.93 24.15
CA ALA A 39 22.92 -0.54 24.57
C ALA A 39 21.56 0.13 24.86
N SER A 40 21.49 0.89 25.96
CA SER A 40 20.27 1.61 26.36
C SER A 40 19.72 2.50 25.25
N GLU A 41 20.59 3.18 24.48
CA GLU A 41 20.18 4.00 23.33
C GLU A 41 19.49 3.20 22.22
N GLU A 42 19.92 1.95 22.00
CA GLU A 42 19.37 1.10 20.95
C GLU A 42 17.96 0.63 21.32
N VAL A 43 17.78 0.20 22.56
CA VAL A 43 16.47 -0.18 23.08
C VAL A 43 15.50 1.01 23.07
N GLU A 44 15.96 2.20 23.43
CA GLU A 44 15.10 3.40 23.40
C GLU A 44 14.67 3.76 21.97
N ARG A 45 15.55 3.58 20.97
CA ARG A 45 15.19 3.74 19.56
C ARG A 45 14.11 2.74 19.14
N TRP A 46 14.20 1.49 19.59
CA TRP A 46 13.17 0.48 19.31
C TRP A 46 11.84 0.82 20.00
N ARG A 47 11.87 1.27 21.26
CA ARG A 47 10.67 1.73 21.98
C ARG A 47 9.95 2.83 21.20
N HIS A 48 10.69 3.82 20.74
CA HIS A 48 10.13 4.90 19.93
C HIS A 48 9.60 4.39 18.58
N ALA A 49 10.33 3.53 17.89
CA ALA A 49 9.91 3.00 16.59
C ALA A 49 8.63 2.15 16.69
N LEU A 50 8.52 1.29 17.70
CA LEU A 50 7.34 0.46 17.93
C LEU A 50 6.10 1.31 18.26
N LYS A 51 6.26 2.35 19.08
CA LYS A 51 5.17 3.31 19.37
C LYS A 51 4.72 4.05 18.12
N GLU A 52 5.65 4.53 17.29
CA GLU A 52 5.32 5.18 16.03
C GLU A 52 4.55 4.22 15.09
N ILE A 53 5.01 2.98 14.94
CA ILE A 53 4.35 1.96 14.11
C ILE A 53 2.94 1.64 14.64
N ALA A 54 2.77 1.51 15.96
CA ALA A 54 1.48 1.23 16.59
C ALA A 54 0.46 2.38 16.39
N ASN A 55 0.94 3.60 16.21
CA ASN A 55 0.09 4.77 15.93
C ASN A 55 -0.27 4.93 14.44
N LEU A 56 0.37 4.16 13.54
CA LEU A 56 0.02 4.18 12.13
C LEU A 56 -1.27 3.38 11.89
N LYS A 57 -2.09 3.85 10.94
CA LYS A 57 -3.24 3.08 10.47
C LYS A 57 -2.75 1.82 9.75
N GLY A 58 -3.27 0.67 10.15
CA GLY A 58 -2.95 -0.63 9.60
C GLY A 58 -4.12 -1.59 9.68
N TRP A 59 -3.81 -2.88 9.47
CA TRP A 59 -4.80 -3.95 9.58
C TRP A 59 -4.60 -4.75 10.86
N ASP A 60 -5.71 -5.18 11.44
CA ASP A 60 -5.75 -6.06 12.60
C ASP A 60 -6.48 -7.35 12.21
N SER A 61 -5.78 -8.48 12.25
CA SER A 61 -6.35 -9.78 11.87
C SER A 61 -7.38 -10.29 12.89
N SER A 62 -7.43 -9.72 14.09
CA SER A 62 -8.48 -10.02 15.07
C SER A 62 -9.83 -9.42 14.65
N VAL A 63 -9.81 -8.30 13.92
CA VAL A 63 -10.98 -7.64 13.33
C VAL A 63 -11.40 -8.33 12.04
N ILE A 64 -10.44 -8.67 11.17
CA ILE A 64 -10.69 -9.37 9.90
C ILE A 64 -10.30 -10.85 10.06
N LYS A 65 -11.21 -11.64 10.60
CA LYS A 65 -10.97 -13.06 10.94
C LYS A 65 -10.70 -13.97 9.72
N ASP A 66 -11.18 -13.58 8.54
CA ASP A 66 -10.89 -14.30 7.31
C ASP A 66 -9.53 -13.84 6.75
N GLU A 67 -8.52 -14.69 6.91
CA GLU A 67 -7.16 -14.43 6.45
C GLU A 67 -7.09 -14.21 4.93
N THR A 68 -7.92 -14.93 4.16
CA THR A 68 -7.96 -14.78 2.71
C THR A 68 -8.49 -13.39 2.33
N ARG A 69 -9.52 -12.93 3.05
CA ARG A 69 -10.06 -11.58 2.87
C ARG A 69 -9.05 -10.52 3.29
N LEU A 70 -8.40 -10.68 4.44
CA LEU A 70 -7.36 -9.76 4.92
C LEU A 70 -6.25 -9.59 3.88
N ILE A 71 -5.72 -10.70 3.35
CA ILE A 71 -4.68 -10.68 2.31
C ILE A 71 -5.17 -9.94 1.05
N LYS A 72 -6.40 -10.21 0.61
CA LYS A 72 -6.98 -9.52 -0.56
C LYS A 72 -7.08 -8.01 -0.35
N GLU A 73 -7.50 -7.57 0.83
CA GLU A 73 -7.60 -6.14 1.17
C GLU A 73 -6.21 -5.48 1.18
N ILE A 74 -5.22 -6.11 1.81
CA ILE A 74 -3.83 -5.62 1.84
C ILE A 74 -3.26 -5.49 0.42
N VAL A 75 -3.38 -6.54 -0.40
CA VAL A 75 -2.87 -6.54 -1.78
C VAL A 75 -3.55 -5.45 -2.60
N SER A 76 -4.87 -5.31 -2.49
CA SER A 76 -5.62 -4.27 -3.22
C SER A 76 -5.18 -2.86 -2.83
N ASP A 77 -4.98 -2.61 -1.53
CA ASP A 77 -4.59 -1.29 -1.04
C ASP A 77 -3.15 -0.92 -1.45
N ILE A 78 -2.21 -1.88 -1.35
CA ILE A 78 -0.83 -1.69 -1.83
C ILE A 78 -0.83 -1.40 -3.34
N GLN A 79 -1.58 -2.15 -4.14
CA GLN A 79 -1.67 -1.91 -5.58
C GLN A 79 -2.18 -0.50 -5.89
N LYS A 80 -3.26 -0.05 -5.23
CA LYS A 80 -3.79 1.31 -5.41
C LYS A 80 -2.76 2.38 -5.04
N LYS A 81 -2.07 2.22 -3.91
CA LYS A 81 -1.04 3.14 -3.44
C LYS A 81 0.15 3.21 -4.41
N LEU A 82 0.60 2.07 -4.93
CA LEU A 82 1.66 2.00 -5.95
C LEU A 82 1.23 2.65 -7.27
N HIS A 83 0.03 2.33 -7.76
CA HIS A 83 -0.50 2.96 -8.97
C HIS A 83 -0.57 4.48 -8.83
N HIS A 84 -1.01 4.98 -7.68
CA HIS A 84 -1.05 6.42 -7.42
C HIS A 84 0.33 7.06 -7.34
N ALA A 85 1.31 6.38 -6.73
CA ALA A 85 2.69 6.88 -6.63
C ALA A 85 3.45 6.84 -7.96
N LEU A 86 3.15 5.87 -8.84
CA LEU A 86 3.85 5.64 -10.10
C LEU A 86 3.15 6.26 -11.32
N SER A 87 1.87 6.60 -11.21
CA SER A 87 1.18 7.32 -12.28
C SER A 87 1.59 8.79 -12.21
N PRO A 88 2.25 9.34 -13.26
CA PRO A 88 2.27 10.79 -13.42
C PRO A 88 0.80 11.23 -13.43
N SER A 89 0.44 12.26 -12.67
CA SER A 89 -0.87 12.88 -12.83
C SER A 89 -0.91 13.42 -14.26
N ILE A 90 -1.47 12.64 -15.18
CA ILE A 90 -1.79 13.16 -16.49
C ILE A 90 -2.94 14.12 -16.22
N ASP A 91 -2.64 15.41 -16.21
CA ASP A 91 -3.65 16.45 -16.09
C ASP A 91 -4.67 16.23 -17.20
N ALA A 92 -5.82 15.65 -16.87
CA ALA A 92 -6.89 15.38 -17.82
C ALA A 92 -7.32 16.68 -18.54
N GLU A 93 -7.12 17.83 -17.89
CA GLU A 93 -7.35 19.17 -18.43
C GLU A 93 -6.40 19.54 -19.59
N ARG A 94 -5.20 18.94 -19.65
CA ARG A 94 -4.26 19.17 -20.77
C ARG A 94 -4.53 18.25 -21.96
N LEU A 95 -5.44 17.30 -21.82
CA LEU A 95 -5.77 16.31 -22.85
C LEU A 95 -7.01 16.74 -23.64
N VAL A 96 -6.82 17.58 -24.66
CA VAL A 96 -7.91 17.98 -25.55
C VAL A 96 -8.20 16.87 -26.58
N GLY A 97 -9.47 16.53 -26.75
CA GLY A 97 -9.93 15.59 -27.79
C GLY A 97 -9.64 14.11 -27.54
N MET A 98 -9.23 13.72 -26.32
CA MET A 98 -9.04 12.30 -25.98
C MET A 98 -10.36 11.52 -25.87
N GLN A 99 -11.45 12.18 -25.49
CA GLN A 99 -12.73 11.51 -25.28
C GLN A 99 -13.24 10.75 -26.52
N SER A 100 -13.09 11.31 -27.72
CA SER A 100 -13.52 10.65 -28.96
C SER A 100 -12.63 9.46 -29.32
N ARG A 101 -11.32 9.56 -29.06
CA ARG A 101 -10.35 8.47 -29.28
C ARG A 101 -10.57 7.32 -28.30
N VAL A 102 -10.82 7.62 -27.02
CA VAL A 102 -11.17 6.62 -26.01
C VAL A 102 -12.47 5.91 -26.39
N LYS A 103 -13.52 6.64 -26.75
CA LYS A 103 -14.78 6.04 -27.22
C LYS A 103 -14.60 5.14 -28.44
N HIS A 104 -13.70 5.52 -29.35
CA HIS A 104 -13.38 4.68 -30.51
C HIS A 104 -12.69 3.38 -30.09
N ILE A 105 -11.69 3.45 -29.20
CA ILE A 105 -11.02 2.26 -28.67
C ILE A 105 -12.00 1.38 -27.89
N GLU A 106 -12.84 1.96 -27.02
CA GLU A 106 -13.88 1.24 -26.28
C GLU A 106 -14.86 0.51 -27.22
N SER A 107 -15.18 1.09 -28.38
CA SER A 107 -16.01 0.42 -29.39
C SER A 107 -15.33 -0.77 -30.06
N LEU A 108 -13.99 -0.76 -30.16
CA LEU A 108 -13.19 -1.87 -30.68
C LEU A 108 -13.03 -2.97 -29.62
N LEU A 109 -12.93 -2.57 -28.34
CA LEU A 109 -12.92 -3.46 -27.20
C LEU A 109 -14.34 -4.00 -26.98
N SER A 110 -14.69 -5.08 -27.68
CA SER A 110 -15.97 -5.74 -27.50
C SER A 110 -16.06 -6.38 -26.10
N PHE A 111 -16.43 -5.59 -25.09
CA PHE A 111 -16.64 -6.03 -23.71
C PHE A 111 -17.80 -7.05 -23.69
N GLY A 112 -17.47 -8.34 -23.57
CA GLY A 112 -18.45 -9.43 -23.53
C GLY A 112 -18.19 -10.60 -24.49
N SER A 113 -17.17 -10.51 -25.34
CA SER A 113 -16.71 -11.66 -26.14
C SER A 113 -15.81 -12.59 -25.30
N THR A 114 -15.99 -13.90 -25.42
CA THR A 114 -15.21 -14.95 -24.73
C THR A 114 -13.82 -15.20 -25.35
N GLY A 115 -13.42 -14.44 -26.38
CA GLY A 115 -12.13 -14.59 -27.07
C GLY A 115 -11.03 -13.63 -26.60
N VAL A 116 -9.78 -13.93 -26.96
CA VAL A 116 -8.63 -13.01 -26.76
C VAL A 116 -8.65 -11.96 -27.87
N LEU A 117 -8.65 -10.67 -27.50
CA LEU A 117 -8.61 -9.54 -28.42
C LEU A 117 -7.24 -8.86 -28.35
N ILE A 118 -6.62 -8.66 -29.51
CA ILE A 118 -5.37 -7.90 -29.66
C ILE A 118 -5.69 -6.60 -30.40
N VAL A 119 -5.34 -5.46 -29.80
CA VAL A 119 -5.51 -4.13 -30.40
C VAL A 119 -4.14 -3.50 -30.60
N GLY A 120 -3.82 -3.13 -31.85
CA GLY A 120 -2.62 -2.40 -32.21
C GLY A 120 -2.89 -0.90 -32.36
N ILE A 121 -2.12 -0.06 -31.67
CA ILE A 121 -2.22 1.41 -31.78
C ILE A 121 -1.02 1.92 -32.57
N TRP A 122 -1.24 2.43 -33.78
CA TRP A 122 -0.19 3.06 -34.60
C TRP A 122 -0.43 4.54 -34.86
N GLY A 123 0.62 5.27 -35.21
CA GLY A 123 0.60 6.71 -35.48
C GLY A 123 1.99 7.30 -35.60
N MET A 124 2.07 8.48 -36.23
CA MET A 124 3.31 9.26 -36.33
C MET A 124 3.78 9.71 -34.93
N GLY A 125 5.09 9.88 -34.76
CA GLY A 125 5.68 10.37 -33.51
C GLY A 125 5.15 11.75 -33.12
N GLY A 126 4.89 11.98 -31.82
CA GLY A 126 4.30 13.23 -31.32
C GLY A 126 2.77 13.26 -31.26
N ILE A 127 2.10 12.26 -31.84
CA ILE A 127 0.69 11.99 -31.55
C ILE A 127 0.66 11.20 -30.25
N ALA A 128 0.25 11.83 -29.16
CA ALA A 128 0.11 11.20 -27.85
C ALA A 128 -0.75 9.93 -27.97
N ARG A 129 -0.07 8.78 -27.96
CA ARG A 129 -0.63 7.42 -27.92
C ARG A 129 -1.03 7.07 -26.49
#